data_AF-A0AAV2YHA6-F1
#
_entry.id   AF-A0AAV2YHA6-F1
#
_cell.length_a   1.000
_cell.length_b   1.000
_cell.length_c   1.000
_cell.angle_alpha   90.00
_cell.angle_beta   90.00
_cell.angle_gamma   90.00
#
_symmetry.space_group_name_H-M   'P 1'
#
loop_
_entity.id
_entity.type
_entity.pdbx_description
1 polymer ?
#
loop_
_entity_poly.entity_id
_entity_poly.type
_entity_poly.pdbx_seq_one_letter_code
_entity_poly.pdbx_strand_id
1 'polypeptide(L)' 'MRHHADCSKEVFIIIYVNNWAFGAAIYQEPDGIQHPVQFVSRVLKDTESRYPRPR' A
#
# COMPACT_ATOMS: atom_id res chain seq x y z
N MET A 1 -2.02 -3.43 -21.14
CA MET A 1 -2.22 -4.80 -20.60
C MET A 1 -2.50 -4.65 -19.12
N ARG A 2 -3.70 -4.99 -18.63
CA ARG A 2 -4.00 -4.90 -17.19
C ARG A 2 -3.37 -6.10 -16.49
N HIS A 3 -2.31 -5.88 -15.72
CA HIS A 3 -1.84 -6.88 -14.77
C HIS A 3 -2.94 -7.04 -13.72
N HIS A 4 -3.72 -8.11 -13.84
CA HIS A 4 -4.73 -8.43 -12.84
C HIS A 4 -4.01 -9.03 -11.62
N ALA A 5 -4.44 -8.62 -10.43
CA ALA A 5 -3.92 -9.18 -9.19
C ALA A 5 -4.20 -10.70 -9.17
N ASP A 6 -3.17 -11.51 -8.97
CA ASP A 6 -3.30 -12.93 -8.76
C ASP A 6 -3.41 -13.21 -7.26
N CYS A 7 -4.61 -13.52 -6.77
CA CYS A 7 -4.85 -13.77 -5.34
C CYS A 7 -4.16 -15.03 -4.79
N SER A 8 -3.58 -15.87 -5.65
CA SER A 8 -2.82 -17.06 -5.24
C SER A 8 -1.34 -16.78 -4.98
N LYS A 9 -0.84 -15.61 -5.38
CA LYS A 9 0.55 -15.21 -5.22
C LYS A 9 0.76 -14.31 -4.01
N GLU A 10 1.98 -14.32 -3.47
CA GLU A 10 2.38 -13.43 -2.40
C GLU A 10 2.28 -11.96 -2.83
N VAL A 11 1.83 -11.13 -1.90
CA VAL A 11 1.61 -9.70 -2.12
C VAL A 11 2.48 -8.92 -1.15
N PHE A 12 3.25 -7.98 -1.69
CA PHE A 12 4.03 -7.05 -0.90
C PHE A 12 3.28 -5.74 -0.78
N ILE A 13 3.12 -5.24 0.45
CA ILE A 13 2.45 -3.97 0.74
C ILE A 13 3.47 -3.01 1.33
N ILE A 14 3.75 -1.93 0.61
CA ILE A 14 4.59 -0.83 1.12
C ILE A 14 3.66 0.30 1.55
N ILE A 15 3.69 0.62 2.85
CA ILE A 15 2.85 1.66 3.44
C ILE A 15 3.66 2.95 3.59
N TYR A 16 3.07 4.05 3.13
CA TYR A 16 3.57 5.40 3.30
C TYR A 16 2.58 6.20 4.15
N VAL A 17 3.05 6.81 5.23
CA VAL A 17 2.18 7.64 6.09
C VAL A 17 2.84 8.98 6.38
N ASN A 18 2.03 10.03 6.37
CA ASN A 18 2.41 11.35 6.84
C ASN A 18 1.37 11.88 7.84
N ASN A 19 1.45 13.16 8.19
CA ASN A 19 0.62 13.77 9.23
C ASN A 19 -0.87 13.89 8.84
N TRP A 20 -1.22 13.75 7.57
CA TRP A 20 -2.54 14.10 7.04
C TRP A 20 -3.10 13.06 6.06
N ALA A 21 -2.30 12.12 5.59
CA ALA A 21 -2.72 11.05 4.69
C ALA A 21 -1.85 9.81 4.84
N PHE A 22 -2.37 8.68 4.40
CA PHE A 22 -1.59 7.49 4.14
C PHE A 22 -1.88 6.95 2.74
N GLY A 23 -0.90 6.26 2.19
CA GLY A 23 -1.00 5.49 0.96
C GLY A 23 -0.34 4.14 1.11
N ALA A 24 -0.74 3.20 0.28
CA ALA A 24 -0.10 1.91 0.17
C ALA A 24 0.05 1.55 -1.30
N ALA A 25 1.23 1.05 -1.64
CA ALA A 25 1.51 0.43 -2.93
C ALA A 25 1.50 -1.09 -2.75
N ILE A 26 0.72 -1.76 -3.59
CA ILE A 26 0.55 -3.21 -3.60
C ILE A 26 1.34 -3.75 -4.79
N TYR A 27 2.30 -4.62 -4.51
CA TYR A 27 3.15 -5.28 -5.50
C TYR A 27 2.92 -6.77 -5.47
N GLN A 28 3.11 -7.41 -6.62
CA GLN A 28 3.20 -8.86 -6.74
C GLN A 28 4.49 -9.21 -7.49
N GLU A 29 5.08 -10.35 -7.13
CA GLU A 29 6.25 -10.92 -7.82
C GLU A 29 5.90 -12.21 -8.58
N PRO A 30 5.17 -12.14 -9.71
CA PRO A 30 4.90 -13.30 -10.55
C PRO A 30 6.13 -14.09 -10.98
N ASP A 31 7.24 -13.38 -11.28
CA ASP A 31 8.44 -13.90 -11.96
C ASP A 31 9.75 -13.41 -11.29
N GLY A 32 9.71 -13.07 -9.99
CA GLY A 32 10.85 -12.46 -9.28
C GLY A 32 11.10 -10.97 -9.60
N ILE A 33 10.18 -10.34 -10.33
CA ILE A 33 10.15 -8.89 -10.59
C ILE A 33 8.93 -8.30 -9.89
N GLN A 34 9.13 -7.26 -9.07
CA GLN A 34 8.04 -6.55 -8.41
C GLN A 34 7.25 -5.73 -9.42
N HIS A 35 6.03 -6.18 -9.72
CA HIS A 35 5.08 -5.44 -10.54
C HIS A 35 4.09 -4.69 -9.64
N PRO A 36 3.98 -3.35 -9.76
CA PRO A 36 2.95 -2.60 -9.04
C PRO A 36 1.58 -3.00 -9.59
N VAL A 37 0.74 -3.57 -8.73
CA VAL A 37 -0.60 -4.03 -9.06
C VAL A 37 -1.62 -2.94 -8.80
N GLN A 38 -1.48 -2.24 -7.67
CA GLN A 38 -2.41 -1.19 -7.29
C GLN A 38 -1.77 -0.18 -6.34
N PHE A 39 -2.22 1.07 -6.45
CA PHE A 39 -1.96 2.11 -5.46
C PHE A 39 -3.27 2.53 -4.81
N VAL A 40 -3.27 2.67 -3.48
CA VAL A 40 -4.41 3.17 -2.71
C VAL A 40 -3.95 4.27 -1.78
N SER A 41 -4.75 5.31 -1.59
CA SER A 41 -4.48 6.35 -0.61
C SER A 41 -5.76 6.93 -0.03
N ARG A 42 -5.68 7.44 1.19
CA ARG A 42 -6.74 8.26 1.79
C ARG A 42 -6.19 9.29 2.77
N VAL A 43 -6.93 10.38 2.90
CA VAL A 43 -6.72 11.39 3.94
C VAL A 43 -7.09 10.78 5.29
N LEU A 44 -6.28 11.07 6.31
CA LEU A 44 -6.52 10.65 7.68
C LEU A 44 -7.70 11.43 8.26
N LYS A 45 -8.54 10.75 9.04
CA LYS A 45 -9.53 11.43 9.87
C LYS A 45 -8.83 12.16 11.03
N ASP A 46 -9.48 13.18 11.59
CA ASP A 46 -8.94 13.96 12.71
C ASP A 46 -8.58 13.13 13.95
N THR A 47 -9.25 11.99 14.15
CA THR A 47 -8.93 11.04 15.21
C THR A 47 -7.70 10.20 14.89
N GLU A 48 -7.48 9.89 13.61
CA GLU A 48 -6.40 9.04 13.12
C GLU A 48 -5.06 9.80 13.02
N SER A 49 -5.11 11.10 12.73
CA SER A 49 -3.91 11.97 12.70
C SER A 49 -3.24 12.13 14.07
N ARG A 50 -3.95 11.79 15.15
CA ARG A 50 -3.47 11.87 16.53
C ARG A 50 -2.91 10.56 17.07
N TYR A 51 -2.91 9.47 16.29
CA TYR A 51 -2.34 8.22 16.76
C TYR A 51 -0.84 8.36 17.05
N PRO A 52 -0.37 7.77 18.16
CA PRO A 52 1.06 7.80 18.49
C PRO A 52 1.83 7.08 17.40
N ARG A 53 2.89 7.73 16.91
CA ARG A 53 3.79 7.10 15.94
C ARG A 53 4.76 6.17 16.66
N PRO A 54 5.10 5.03 16.05
CA PRO A 54 6.25 4.26 16.49
C PRO A 54 7.49 5.17 16.46
N ARG A 55 8.29 5.12 17.54
CA ARG A 55 9.56 5.84 17.65
C ARG A 55 10.65 5.16 16.84
#